data_AF-A0A7X8FVL2-F1
#
_entry.id   AF-A0A7X8FVL2-F1
#
_cell.length_a   1.000
_cell.length_b   1.000
_cell.length_c   1.000
_cell.angle_alpha   90.00
_cell.angle_beta   90.00
_cell.angle_gamma   90.00
#
_symmetry.space_group_name_H-M   'P 1'
#
loop_
_entity.id
_entity.type
_entity.pdbx_description
1 polymer ?
#
loop_
_entity_poly.entity_id
_entity_poly.type
_entity_poly.pdbx_seq_one_letter_code
_entity_poly.pdbx_strand_id
1 'polypeptide(L)'
;WDLIICDPPTFSNSKKLDDVFDINRDWTELCRLCLAVLAPGGTLLFSTNSRKLKFDSDLIGGAAANPATRITDLSDWSIPEDFRNRKIHRLWKFELP
;
A
#
# COMPACT_ATOMS: atom_id res chain seq x y z
N TRP A 1 2.08 -15.43 -3.80
CA TRP A 1 1.46 -14.64 -4.87
C TRP A 1 2.54 -13.88 -5.61
N ASP A 2 2.52 -13.83 -6.94
CA ASP A 2 3.54 -13.11 -7.72
C ASP A 2 3.21 -11.61 -7.85
N LEU A 3 1.92 -11.27 -7.83
CA LEU A 3 1.41 -9.91 -7.84
C LEU A 3 0.28 -9.78 -6.83
N ILE A 4 0.32 -8.73 -6.01
CA ILE A 4 -0.78 -8.31 -5.15
C ILE A 4 -1.14 -6.87 -5.49
N ILE A 5 -2.44 -6.61 -5.68
CA ILE A 5 -3.00 -5.25 -5.78
C ILE A 5 -3.83 -5.02 -4.53
N CYS A 6 -3.43 -4.03 -3.73
CA CYS A 6 -4.04 -3.69 -2.46
C CYS A 6 -4.58 -2.26 -2.52
N ASP A 7 -5.89 -2.12 -2.75
CA ASP A 7 -6.61 -0.85 -2.79
C ASP A 7 -7.75 -0.83 -1.76
N PRO A 8 -7.44 -0.71 -0.45
CA PRO A 8 -8.45 -0.75 0.60
C PRO A 8 -9.27 0.56 0.66
N PRO A 9 -10.50 0.51 1.20
CA PRO A 9 -11.23 1.72 1.54
C PRO A 9 -10.49 2.50 2.63
N THR A 10 -10.67 3.82 2.71
CA THR A 10 -10.06 4.63 3.78
C THR A 10 -10.53 4.19 5.17
N PHE A 11 -11.78 3.77 5.29
CA PHE A 11 -12.39 3.34 6.55
C PHE A 11 -13.41 2.22 6.27
N SER A 12 -13.47 1.21 7.12
CA SER A 12 -14.47 0.13 7.03
C SER A 12 -14.95 -0.30 8.40
N ASN A 13 -16.28 -0.37 8.57
CA ASN A 13 -16.97 -0.78 9.80
C ASN A 13 -17.72 -2.10 9.60
N SER A 14 -17.08 -3.08 8.96
CA SER A 14 -17.76 -4.32 8.62
C SER A 14 -18.21 -5.07 9.88
N LYS A 15 -19.48 -5.49 9.92
CA LYS A 15 -20.08 -6.25 11.04
C LYS A 15 -19.39 -7.59 11.36
N LYS A 16 -18.45 -8.03 10.53
CA LYS A 16 -17.73 -9.30 10.64
C LYS A 16 -16.33 -9.16 11.26
N LEU A 17 -15.85 -7.94 11.47
CA LEU A 17 -14.60 -7.66 12.16
C LEU A 17 -14.95 -7.10 13.54
N ASP A 18 -14.31 -7.63 14.58
CA ASP A 18 -14.45 -7.12 15.95
C ASP A 18 -13.85 -5.72 16.12
N ASP A 19 -13.13 -5.22 15.12
CA ASP A 19 -12.49 -3.91 15.11
C ASP A 19 -12.75 -3.14 13.80
N VAL A 20 -12.67 -1.82 13.90
CA VAL A 20 -12.79 -0.87 12.80
C VAL A 20 -11.48 -0.82 12.03
N PHE A 21 -11.54 -0.89 10.71
CA PHE A 21 -10.37 -0.67 9.85
C PHE A 21 -10.25 0.80 9.47
N ASP A 22 -9.07 1.40 9.69
CA ASP A 22 -8.71 2.75 9.26
C ASP A 22 -7.34 2.71 8.57
N ILE A 23 -7.30 3.02 7.27
CA ILE A 23 -6.06 2.97 6.50
C ILE A 23 -4.98 3.90 7.06
N ASN A 24 -5.33 5.00 7.72
CA ASN A 24 -4.34 5.92 8.27
C ASN A 24 -3.57 5.32 9.45
N ARG A 25 -4.17 4.34 10.13
CA ARG A 25 -3.59 3.60 11.25
C ARG A 25 -3.01 2.25 10.79
N ASP A 26 -3.74 1.55 9.94
CA ASP A 26 -3.54 0.11 9.69
C ASP A 26 -2.74 -0.21 8.43
N TRP A 27 -2.34 0.80 7.65
CA TRP A 27 -1.66 0.59 6.37
C TRP A 27 -0.32 -0.17 6.50
N THR A 28 0.44 0.04 7.58
CA THR A 28 1.74 -0.63 7.78
C THR A 28 1.54 -2.13 7.93
N GLU A 29 0.62 -2.53 8.80
CA GLU A 29 0.27 -3.92 9.05
C GLU A 29 -0.31 -4.57 7.79
N LEU A 30 -1.19 -3.87 7.07
CA LEU A 30 -1.74 -4.36 5.82
C LEU A 30 -0.65 -4.66 4.78
N CYS A 31 0.28 -3.72 4.57
CA CYS A 31 1.42 -3.92 3.69
C CYS A 31 2.30 -5.08 4.15
N ARG A 32 2.56 -5.19 5.45
CA ARG A 32 3.36 -6.29 6.04
C ARG A 32 2.74 -7.65 5.76
N LEU A 33 1.42 -7.78 5.93
CA LEU A 33 0.67 -9.01 5.66
C LEU A 33 0.72 -9.36 4.16
N CYS A 34 0.56 -8.38 3.27
CA CYS A 34 0.70 -8.61 1.82
C CYS A 34 2.10 -9.11 1.45
N LEU A 35 3.15 -8.46 1.95
CA LEU A 35 4.53 -8.83 1.66
C LEU A 35 4.89 -10.21 2.20
N ALA A 36 4.32 -10.63 3.34
CA ALA A 36 4.59 -11.94 3.95
C ALA A 36 4.09 -13.13 3.11
N VAL A 37 3.12 -12.92 2.22
CA VAL A 37 2.55 -13.96 1.36
C VAL A 37 2.97 -13.82 -0.12
N LEU A 38 3.83 -12.83 -0.41
CA LEU A 38 4.38 -12.60 -1.73
C LEU A 38 5.46 -13.65 -2.04
N ALA A 39 5.53 -14.11 -3.28
CA ALA A 39 6.62 -14.95 -3.74
C ALA A 39 7.91 -14.11 -3.86
N PRO A 40 9.10 -14.74 -3.79
CA PRO A 40 10.36 -14.08 -4.18
C PRO A 40 10.25 -13.47 -5.58
N GLY A 41 10.82 -12.28 -5.79
CA GLY A 41 10.65 -11.51 -7.02
C GLY A 41 9.24 -10.91 -7.23
N GLY A 42 8.31 -11.13 -6.30
CA GLY A 42 6.93 -10.67 -6.42
C GLY A 42 6.77 -9.16 -6.27
N THR A 43 5.62 -8.66 -6.72
CA THR A 43 5.27 -7.23 -6.65
C THR A 43 4.00 -6.98 -5.82
N LEU A 44 4.05 -5.98 -4.93
CA LEU A 44 2.87 -5.41 -4.29
C LEU A 44 2.63 -3.99 -4.82
N LEU A 45 1.43 -3.74 -5.32
CA LEU A 45 0.91 -2.41 -5.63
C LEU A 45 -0.06 -2.01 -4.52
N PHE A 46 0.35 -1.05 -3.68
CA PHE A 46 -0.48 -0.52 -2.61
C PHE A 46 -0.96 0.88 -2.96
N SER A 47 -2.27 1.07 -3.04
CA SER A 47 -2.90 2.36 -3.32
C SER A 47 -3.84 2.81 -2.21
N THR A 48 -4.05 4.11 -2.12
CA THR A 48 -5.03 4.70 -1.21
C THR A 48 -5.49 6.05 -1.71
N ASN A 49 -6.77 6.34 -1.51
CA ASN A 49 -7.34 7.67 -1.71
C ASN A 49 -7.29 8.55 -0.45
N SER A 50 -6.75 8.06 0.67
CA SER A 50 -6.62 8.87 1.88
C SER A 50 -5.66 10.03 1.65
N ARG A 51 -6.15 11.25 1.91
CA ARG A 51 -5.34 12.49 1.90
C ARG A 51 -4.56 12.70 3.19
N LYS A 52 -4.86 11.94 4.24
CA LYS A 52 -4.29 12.10 5.59
C LYS A 52 -3.15 11.13 5.88
N LEU A 53 -3.08 10.01 5.14
CA LEU A 53 -2.07 8.98 5.38
C LEU A 53 -0.67 9.58 5.20
N LYS A 54 0.21 9.34 6.17
CA LYS A 54 1.62 9.71 6.11
C LYS A 54 2.39 8.43 5.83
N PHE A 55 2.87 8.29 4.60
CA PHE A 55 3.60 7.09 4.19
C PHE A 55 5.05 7.20 4.68
N ASP A 56 5.52 6.14 5.32
CA ASP A 56 6.89 6.00 5.80
C ASP A 56 7.26 4.52 5.78
N SER A 57 7.98 4.10 4.73
CA SER A 57 8.31 2.69 4.49
C SER A 57 9.06 2.03 5.64
N ASP A 58 9.79 2.82 6.44
CA ASP A 58 10.60 2.31 7.54
C ASP A 58 9.72 1.72 8.67
N LEU A 59 8.44 2.13 8.72
CA LEU A 59 7.47 1.63 9.71
C LEU A 59 6.89 0.24 9.39
N ILE A 60 7.07 -0.28 8.17
CA ILE A 60 6.48 -1.58 7.76
C ILE A 60 7.25 -2.76 8.37
N GLY A 61 8.59 -2.64 8.45
CA GLY A 61 9.47 -3.71 8.90
C GLY A 61 9.43 -4.98 8.02
N GLY A 62 9.96 -6.08 8.53
CA GLY A 62 9.92 -7.39 7.87
C GLY A 62 10.57 -7.38 6.47
N ALA A 63 9.87 -7.92 5.47
CA ALA A 63 10.36 -7.98 4.09
C ALA A 63 10.57 -6.59 3.45
N ALA A 64 9.87 -5.54 3.94
CA ALA A 64 10.10 -4.17 3.47
C ALA A 64 11.44 -3.59 3.96
N ALA A 65 11.96 -4.08 5.09
CA ALA A 65 13.25 -3.63 5.65
C ALA A 65 14.46 -4.33 5.00
N ASN A 66 14.23 -5.28 4.09
CA ASN A 66 15.31 -5.88 3.32
C ASN A 66 15.91 -4.82 2.37
N PRO A 67 17.23 -4.56 2.40
CA PRO A 67 17.86 -3.56 1.54
C PRO A 67 17.74 -3.87 0.03
N ALA A 68 17.44 -5.12 -0.34
CA ALA A 68 17.18 -5.51 -1.71
C ALA A 68 15.72 -5.28 -2.13
N THR A 69 14.80 -5.03 -1.20
CA THR A 69 13.41 -4.68 -1.51
C THR A 69 13.37 -3.25 -2.04
N ARG A 70 12.79 -3.08 -3.23
CA ARG A 70 12.66 -1.77 -3.86
C ARG A 70 11.26 -1.21 -3.62
N ILE A 71 11.19 0.02 -3.14
CA ILE A 71 9.94 0.75 -2.94
C ILE A 71 9.96 1.98 -3.84
N THR A 72 8.95 2.12 -4.71
CA THR A 72 8.84 3.22 -5.67
C THR A 72 7.49 3.91 -5.52
N ASP A 73 7.49 5.23 -5.36
CA ASP A 73 6.27 6.04 -5.44
C ASP A 73 5.89 6.23 -6.92
N LEU A 74 4.71 5.74 -7.29
CA LEU A 74 4.15 5.82 -8.64
C LEU A 74 2.91 6.72 -8.68
N SER A 75 2.66 7.53 -7.65
CA SER A 75 1.46 8.36 -7.52
C SER A 75 1.32 9.34 -8.70
N ASP A 76 2.40 10.01 -9.09
CA ASP A 76 2.34 11.00 -10.18
C ASP A 76 2.14 10.37 -11.57
N TRP A 77 2.62 9.14 -11.76
CA TRP A 77 2.52 8.39 -13.02
C TRP A 77 1.15 7.73 -13.18
N SER A 78 0.56 7.28 -12.07
CA SER A 78 -0.70 6.54 -12.05
C SER A 78 -1.95 7.41 -12.21
N ILE A 79 -1.81 8.74 -12.19
CA ILE A 79 -2.93 9.67 -12.37
C ILE A 79 -3.08 10.01 -13.85
N PRO A 80 -4.22 9.67 -14.48
CA PRO A 80 -4.47 10.01 -15.87
C PRO A 80 -4.54 11.53 -16.13
N GLU A 81 -4.23 11.95 -17.35
CA GLU A 81 -4.08 13.38 -17.73
C GLU A 81 -5.39 14.18 -17.59
N ASP A 82 -6.55 13.54 -17.73
CA ASP A 82 -7.87 14.16 -17.61
C ASP A 82 -8.23 14.56 -16.17
N PHE A 83 -7.55 14.00 -15.16
CA PHE A 83 -7.75 14.39 -13.77
C PHE A 83 -7.05 15.72 -13.46
N ARG A 84 -7.84 16.80 -13.47
CA ARG A 84 -7.40 18.14 -13.02
C ARG A 84 -6.76 18.13 -11.63
N ASN A 85 -7.25 17.26 -10.74
CA ASN A 85 -6.69 17.10 -9.40
C ASN A 85 -5.68 15.96 -9.39
N ARG A 86 -4.40 16.29 -9.19
CA ARG A 86 -3.30 15.33 -9.07
C ARG A 86 -3.18 14.68 -7.67
N LYS A 87 -4.13 14.92 -6.76
CA LYS A 87 -4.15 14.36 -5.39
C LYS A 87 -5.39 13.51 -5.14
N ILE A 88 -5.80 12.74 -6.15
CA ILE A 88 -6.98 11.86 -6.10
C ILE A 88 -6.69 10.53 -5.39
N HIS A 89 -5.46 10.02 -5.53
CA HIS A 89 -4.97 8.83 -4.88
C HIS A 89 -3.44 8.88 -4.82
N ARG A 90 -2.85 7.92 -4.11
CA ARG A 90 -1.42 7.64 -4.12
C ARG A 90 -1.21 6.15 -4.38
N LEU A 91 -0.07 5.81 -4.96
CA LEU A 91 0.31 4.45 -5.32
C LEU A 91 1.79 4.22 -5.03
N TRP A 92 2.09 3.16 -4.30
CA TRP A 92 3.46 2.67 -4.08
C TRP A 92 3.61 1.25 -4.61
N LYS A 93 4.73 0.99 -5.27
CA LYS A 93 5.14 -0.34 -5.74
C LYS A 93 6.27 -0.86 -4.86
N PHE A 94 6.07 -2.05 -4.32
CA PHE A 94 7.08 -2.84 -3.61
C PHE A 94 7.50 -4.01 -4.49
N GLU A 95 8.80 -4.21 -4.64
CA GLU A 95 9.38 -5.32 -5.40
C GLU A 95 10.31 -6.08 -4.46
N LEU A 96 9.97 -7.35 -4.17
CA LEU A 96 10.83 -8.22 -3.38
C LEU A 96 12.00 -8.74 -4.23
N PRO A 97 13.14 -9.06 -3.60
CA PRO A 97 14.27 -9.67 -4.29
C PRO A 97 13.98 -11.09 -4.79
#